data_AF-A0A0L1JKB7-F1
#
_entry.id   AF-A0A0L1JKB7-F1
#
_cell.length_a   1.000
_cell.length_b   1.000
_cell.length_c   1.000
_cell.angle_alpha   90.00
_cell.angle_beta   90.00
_cell.angle_gamma   90.00
#
_symmetry.space_group_name_H-M   'P 1'
#
loop_
_entity.id
_entity.type
_entity.pdbx_description
1 polymer ?
#
loop_
_entity_poly.entity_id
_entity_poly.type
_entity_poly.pdbx_seq_one_letter_code
_entity_poly.pdbx_strand_id
1 'polypeptide(L)'
;MITLLTFITCLATLVFLGIVAAALIRINEALESIGGTGESYLAKLRLGLRAIERETSHLPAAAPALNADLGAIAEGLTAVDATLGEVHSALVAQESGS
;
A
#
# COMPACT_ATOMS: atom_id res chain seq x y z
N MET A 1 0.34 -64.69 7.20
CA MET A 1 0.99 -63.64 6.38
C MET A 1 -0.02 -62.61 5.88
N ILE A 2 -1.06 -63.03 5.14
CA ILE A 2 -2.10 -62.10 4.65
C ILE A 2 -2.81 -61.34 5.78
N THR A 3 -3.21 -62.03 6.86
CA THR A 3 -3.89 -61.39 8.02
C THR A 3 -3.07 -60.31 8.70
N LEU A 4 -1.77 -60.53 8.87
CA LEU A 4 -0.84 -59.55 9.44
C LEU A 4 -0.68 -58.34 8.51
N LEU A 5 -0.55 -58.57 7.20
CA LEU A 5 -0.51 -57.48 6.21
C LEU A 5 -1.82 -56.68 6.21
N THR A 6 -2.98 -57.34 6.25
CA THR A 6 -4.29 -56.67 6.33
C THR A 6 -4.41 -55.80 7.59
N PHE A 7 -3.94 -56.31 8.74
CA PHE A 7 -3.95 -55.55 9.99
C PHE A 7 -3.05 -54.32 9.92
N ILE A 8 -1.83 -54.47 9.38
CA ILE A 8 -0.89 -53.35 9.20
C ILE A 8 -1.47 -52.31 8.23
N THR A 9 -2.08 -52.72 7.12
CA THR A 9 -2.71 -51.80 6.17
C THR A 9 -3.88 -51.05 6.81
N CYS A 10 -4.73 -51.75 7.58
CA CYS A 10 -5.82 -51.11 8.32
C CYS A 10 -5.30 -50.07 9.33
N LEU A 11 -4.26 -50.42 10.10
CA LEU A 11 -3.60 -49.49 11.01
C LEU A 11 -3.03 -48.28 10.26
N ALA A 12 -2.34 -48.51 9.14
CA ALA A 12 -1.77 -47.45 8.32
C ALA A 12 -2.85 -46.49 7.78
N THR A 13 -3.99 -47.02 7.33
CA THR A 13 -5.11 -46.19 6.87
C THR A 13 -5.71 -45.34 7.99
N LEU A 14 -5.80 -45.87 9.21
CA LEU A 14 -6.30 -45.12 10.37
C LEU A 14 -5.32 -44.01 10.78
N VAL A 15 -4.02 -44.29 10.77
CA VAL A 15 -2.98 -43.29 11.01
C VAL A 15 -3.03 -42.19 9.95
N PHE A 16 -3.15 -42.55 8.68
CA PHE A 16 -3.27 -41.59 7.59
C PHE A 16 -4.51 -40.69 7.76
N LEU A 17 -5.67 -41.28 8.07
CA LEU A 17 -6.89 -40.53 8.34
C LEU A 17 -6.69 -39.55 9.50
N GLY A 18 -6.03 -39.98 10.58
CA GLY A 18 -5.71 -39.14 11.74
C GLY A 18 -4.82 -37.94 11.37
N ILE A 19 -3.80 -38.16 10.53
CA ILE A 19 -2.92 -37.09 10.04
C ILE A 19 -3.71 -36.09 9.19
N VAL A 20 -4.55 -36.56 8.28
CA VAL A 20 -5.39 -35.69 7.44
C VAL A 20 -6.33 -34.85 8.30
N ALA A 21 -7.00 -35.46 9.27
CA ALA A 21 -7.88 -34.73 10.19
C ALA A 21 -7.13 -33.66 10.97
N ALA A 22 -5.95 -33.97 11.52
CA ALA A 22 -5.13 -33.01 12.23
C ALA A 22 -4.66 -31.86 11.34
N ALA A 23 -4.30 -32.13 10.08
CA ALA A 23 -3.93 -31.11 9.12
C ALA A 23 -5.11 -30.18 8.79
N LEU A 24 -6.30 -30.73 8.57
CA LEU A 24 -7.51 -29.95 8.30
C LEU A 24 -7.89 -29.03 9.46
N ILE A 25 -7.78 -29.52 10.71
CA ILE A 25 -8.04 -28.70 11.90
C ILE A 25 -7.09 -27.50 11.93
N ARG A 26 -5.78 -27.73 11.75
CA ARG A 26 -4.77 -26.65 11.74
C ARG A 26 -5.01 -25.63 10.63
N ILE A 27 -5.41 -26.08 9.44
CA ILE A 27 -5.73 -25.19 8.33
C ILE A 27 -6.95 -24.34 8.67
N ASN A 28 -7.98 -24.95 9.26
CA ASN A 28 -9.21 -24.23 9.62
C ASN A 28 -8.93 -23.15 10.68
N GLU A 29 -8.18 -23.48 11.72
CA GLU A 29 -7.76 -22.52 12.76
C GLU A 29 -6.98 -21.34 12.16
N ALA A 30 -6.06 -21.62 11.22
CA ALA A 30 -5.32 -20.58 10.54
C ALA A 30 -6.23 -19.67 9.68
N LEU A 31 -7.14 -20.27 8.91
CA LEU A 31 -8.11 -19.53 8.08
C LEU A 31 -9.05 -18.66 8.92
N GLU A 32 -9.44 -19.13 10.10
CA GLU A 32 -10.31 -18.37 11.01
C GLU A 32 -9.64 -17.08 11.49
N SER A 33 -8.34 -17.13 11.79
CA SER A 33 -7.55 -15.94 12.14
C SER A 33 -7.40 -14.96 10.96
N ILE A 34 -7.36 -15.47 9.71
CA ILE A 34 -7.19 -14.66 8.50
C ILE A 34 -8.48 -13.95 8.11
N GLY A 35 -9.61 -14.67 8.07
CA GLY A 35 -10.85 -14.13 7.50
C GLY A 35 -12.15 -14.71 8.04
N GLY A 36 -12.13 -15.56 9.07
CA GLY A 36 -13.33 -16.24 9.58
C GLY A 36 -14.20 -15.40 10.50
N THR A 37 -13.64 -14.35 11.11
CA THR A 37 -14.35 -13.54 12.13
C THR A 37 -14.21 -12.04 11.90
N GLY A 38 -15.05 -11.24 12.57
CA GLY A 38 -14.99 -9.77 12.54
C GLY A 38 -13.70 -9.19 13.12
N GLU A 39 -12.93 -9.96 13.87
CA GLU A 39 -11.64 -9.57 14.45
C GLU A 39 -10.42 -10.07 13.64
N SER A 40 -10.68 -10.83 12.58
CA SER A 40 -9.66 -11.40 11.70
C SER A 40 -8.80 -10.34 11.00
N TYR A 41 -7.63 -10.74 10.52
CA TYR A 41 -6.70 -9.84 9.83
C TYR A 41 -7.35 -9.14 8.63
N LEU A 42 -8.11 -9.86 7.80
CA LEU A 42 -8.79 -9.28 6.65
C LEU A 42 -9.89 -8.29 7.07
N ALA A 43 -10.58 -8.54 8.18
CA ALA A 43 -11.56 -7.59 8.70
C ALA A 43 -10.89 -6.26 9.13
N LYS A 44 -9.74 -6.35 9.80
CA LYS A 44 -8.93 -5.17 10.17
C LYS A 44 -8.39 -4.43 8.94
N LEU A 45 -7.84 -5.16 7.97
CA LEU A 45 -7.34 -4.58 6.71
C LEU A 45 -8.44 -3.87 5.93
N ARG A 46 -9.63 -4.48 5.82
CA ARG A 46 -10.79 -3.86 5.17
C ARG A 46 -11.20 -2.56 5.85
N LEU A 47 -11.22 -2.54 7.19
CA LEU A 47 -11.58 -1.34 7.94
C LEU A 47 -10.53 -0.24 7.78
N GLY A 48 -9.25 -0.60 7.88
CA GLY A 48 -8.13 0.33 7.67
C GLY A 48 -8.11 0.89 6.25
N LEU A 49 -8.28 0.03 5.23
CA LEU A 49 -8.32 0.46 3.84
C LEU A 49 -9.51 1.38 3.56
N ARG A 50 -10.68 1.08 4.14
CA ARG A 50 -11.86 1.95 3.99
C ARG A 50 -11.66 3.32 4.65
N ALA A 51 -10.95 3.37 5.78
CA ALA A 51 -10.61 4.64 6.40
C ALA A 51 -9.65 5.45 5.51
N ILE A 52 -8.60 4.81 4.99
CA ILE A 52 -7.67 5.43 4.03
C ILE A 52 -8.44 5.94 2.81
N GLU A 53 -9.24 5.09 2.16
CA GLU A 53 -10.03 5.47 0.99
C GLU A 53 -10.95 6.67 1.27
N ARG A 54 -11.62 6.69 2.43
CA ARG A 54 -12.47 7.82 2.82
C ARG A 54 -11.67 9.11 2.93
N GLU A 55 -10.54 9.08 3.63
CA GLU A 55 -9.69 10.25 3.85
C GLU A 55 -8.92 10.67 2.59
N THR A 56 -8.59 9.76 1.69
CA THR A 56 -7.76 10.06 0.50
C THR A 56 -8.54 10.13 -0.80
N SER A 57 -9.85 9.86 -0.79
CA SER A 57 -10.71 9.80 -1.98
C SER A 57 -10.66 11.06 -2.86
N HIS A 58 -10.40 12.21 -2.25
CA HIS A 58 -10.34 13.50 -2.94
C HIS A 58 -8.96 13.81 -3.52
N LEU A 59 -7.89 13.14 -3.07
CA LEU A 59 -6.51 13.41 -3.52
C LEU A 59 -6.32 13.24 -5.04
N PRO A 60 -6.86 12.20 -5.71
CA PRO A 60 -6.70 12.06 -7.16
C PRO A 60 -7.30 13.22 -7.96
N ALA A 61 -8.33 13.88 -7.43
CA ALA A 61 -8.94 15.04 -8.07
C ALA A 61 -8.19 16.35 -7.74
N ALA A 62 -7.70 16.50 -6.50
CA ALA A 62 -7.05 17.73 -6.04
C ALA A 62 -5.57 17.84 -6.45
N ALA A 63 -4.83 16.73 -6.45
CA ALA A 63 -3.38 16.74 -6.67
C ALA A 63 -2.93 17.28 -8.05
N PRO A 64 -3.60 16.95 -9.17
CA PRO A 64 -3.21 17.49 -10.48
C PRO A 64 -3.38 19.00 -10.59
N ALA A 65 -4.47 19.55 -10.04
CA ALA A 65 -4.74 20.99 -10.04
C ALA A 65 -3.70 21.73 -9.21
N LEU A 66 -3.42 21.25 -8.00
CA LEU A 66 -2.40 21.84 -7.13
C LEU A 66 -1.01 21.83 -7.80
N ASN A 67 -0.66 20.72 -8.46
CA ASN A 67 0.63 20.62 -9.14
C ASN A 67 0.73 21.58 -10.34
N ALA A 68 -0.36 21.79 -11.07
CA ALA A 68 -0.42 22.78 -12.14
C ALA A 68 -0.25 24.21 -11.61
N ASP A 69 -0.96 24.56 -10.55
CA ASP A 69 -0.87 25.87 -9.92
C ASP A 69 0.54 26.16 -9.38
N LEU A 70 1.16 25.18 -8.72
CA LEU A 70 2.54 25.29 -8.24
C LEU A 70 3.54 25.41 -9.40
N GLY A 71 3.31 24.72 -10.51
CA GLY A 71 4.10 24.88 -11.74
C GLY A 71 4.01 26.29 -12.30
N ALA A 72 2.80 26.85 -12.40
CA ALA A 72 2.60 28.21 -12.87
C ALA A 72 3.25 29.25 -11.94
N ILE A 73 3.18 29.04 -10.62
CA ILE A 73 3.87 29.89 -9.64
C ILE A 73 5.38 29.84 -9.84
N ALA A 74 5.97 28.65 -10.03
CA ALA A 74 7.40 28.49 -10.25
C ALA A 74 7.88 29.18 -11.53
N GLU A 75 7.12 29.06 -12.62
CA GLU A 75 7.39 29.77 -13.88
C GLU A 75 7.34 31.30 -13.68
N GLY A 76 6.29 31.79 -13.00
CA GLY A 76 6.16 33.21 -12.68
C GLY A 76 7.31 33.75 -11.83
N LEU A 77 7.75 33.02 -10.81
CA LEU A 77 8.91 33.42 -9.99
C LEU A 77 10.20 33.46 -10.81
N THR A 78 10.38 32.52 -11.74
CA THR A 78 11.56 32.51 -12.63
C THR A 78 11.58 33.75 -13.52
N ALA A 79 10.43 34.18 -14.03
CA ALA A 79 10.32 35.40 -14.82
C ALA A 79 10.60 36.67 -13.99
N VAL A 80 10.13 36.71 -12.74
CA VAL A 80 10.42 37.80 -11.81
C VAL A 80 11.92 37.87 -11.50
N ASP A 81 12.57 36.73 -11.23
CA ASP A 81 14.02 36.67 -10.97
C ASP A 81 14.84 37.18 -12.17
N ALA A 82 14.48 36.76 -13.39
CA ALA A 82 15.11 37.27 -14.61
C ALA A 82 14.96 38.79 -14.75
N THR A 83 13.74 39.30 -14.54
CA THR A 83 13.45 40.75 -14.61
C THR A 83 14.25 41.53 -13.56
N LEU A 84 14.34 41.02 -12.33
CA LEU A 84 15.12 41.65 -11.27
C LEU A 84 16.62 41.62 -11.57
N GLY A 85 17.13 40.54 -12.16
CA GLY A 85 18.52 40.44 -12.62
C GLY A 85 18.86 41.45 -13.73
N GLU A 86 17.95 41.63 -14.68
CA GLU A 86 18.07 42.65 -15.74
C GLU A 86 18.06 44.06 -15.17
N VAL A 87 17.10 44.38 -14.29
CA VAL A 87 17.00 45.68 -13.62
C VAL A 87 18.25 45.97 -12.79
N HIS A 88 18.75 44.99 -12.03
CA HIS A 88 19.98 45.13 -11.26
C HIS A 88 21.18 45.44 -12.16
N SER A 89 21.32 44.70 -13.26
CA SER A 89 22.40 44.90 -14.23
C SER A 89 22.34 46.30 -14.87
N ALA A 90 21.14 46.77 -15.22
CA ALA A 90 20.92 48.11 -15.75
C ALA A 90 21.27 49.20 -14.73
N LEU A 91 20.92 49.01 -13.45
CA LEU A 91 21.26 49.95 -12.38
C LEU A 91 22.77 50.07 -12.18
N VAL A 92 23.48 48.94 -12.15
CA VAL A 92 24.95 48.90 -12.02
C VAL A 92 25.62 49.61 -13.22
N ALA A 93 25.12 49.37 -14.43
CA ALA A 93 25.62 50.04 -15.63
C ALA A 93 25.43 51.57 -15.55
N GLN A 94 24.29 52.04 -15.04
CA GLN A 94 24.01 53.47 -14.85
C GLN A 94 24.93 54.11 -13.80
N GLU A 95 25.19 53.44 -12.67
CA GLU A 95 26.13 53.93 -11.64
C GLU A 95 27.58 53.99 -12.15
N SER A 96 28.01 53.04 -12.98
CA SER A 96 29.37 53.00 -13.53
C SER A 96 29.62 53.95 -14.71
N GLY A 97 28.55 54.50 -15.31
CA GLY A 97 28.61 55.47 -16.42
C GLY A 97 28.45 56.93 -16.02
N SER A 98 28.29 57.21 -14.72
CA SER A 98 28.27 58.56 -14.11
C SER A 98 29.54 58.81 -13.29
#